data_AF-A0A7S1J5T2-F1
#
_entry.id   AF-A0A7S1J5T2-F1
#
_cell.length_a   1.000
_cell.length_b   1.000
_cell.length_c   1.000
_cell.angle_alpha   90.00
_cell.angle_beta   90.00
_cell.angle_gamma   90.00
#
_symmetry.space_group_name_H-M   'P 1'
#
loop_
_entity.id
_entity.type
_entity.pdbx_description
1 polymer ?
#
loop_
_entity_poly.entity_id
_entity_poly.type
_entity_poly.pdbx_seq_one_letter_code
_entity_poly.pdbx_strand_id
1 'polypeptide(L)'
;MALFRPTAQEVEEVNALLQLLTSEDLGALYSNAPERLKSEIGVLPDSDEQEHARKKEPDMGTASEMTLSKFNEGTPTTTHGSEDSGDEKMHSRLSHTTARRPSSARRTGSPAARRDSAFYDRMMTWKAGADYKLRQVPQTDELTGCTFKPQVNSGRSSTPRGSTHSGQRLYADAFSKEHQLRRRAQELEMERLKDCTFTPKTNRPTAWAASPRCRRSPNQSQRSALARPGGHAHAQSREQAECTFQPQINAPPRAMANQSQYLSTNAFVRLSKPRPPPALEASAPVTTYQDLLGGPPCTSSSPRARTKEGPRDWTAFLQREEELQIRKVAKREKLMAEERAMMQPTLITPMAKRMAQHKPREAFVERMEQDVQRRQRRQSLDASHAATADAGFTFRPHISAQAQGTRAKTLEELVYGDRAKKQAAHDRQAAEEQAKQMQECTFTPRLNTSGTSGVEGKLHLAIQNPELYALWLKTHEAQKEAQRKAATAAHAEKENAE
;
A
#
# COMPACT_ATOMS: atom_id res chain seq x y z
N MET A 1 34.37 40.85 28.92
CA MET A 1 33.26 41.63 28.32
C MET A 1 32.30 41.98 29.44
N ALA A 2 31.94 43.27 29.60
CA ALA A 2 30.87 43.66 30.52
C ALA A 2 29.53 43.39 29.84
N LEU A 3 28.64 42.61 30.47
CA LEU A 3 27.29 42.37 29.97
C LEU A 3 26.42 43.57 30.33
N PHE A 4 25.90 44.25 29.31
CA PHE A 4 24.96 45.36 29.48
C PHE A 4 23.68 44.84 30.12
N ARG A 5 23.42 45.23 31.37
CA ARG A 5 22.11 45.02 32.00
C ARG A 5 21.26 46.23 31.68
N PRO A 6 20.08 46.08 31.05
CA PRO A 6 19.16 47.20 30.91
C PRO A 6 18.76 47.72 32.29
N THR A 7 18.63 49.03 32.39
CA THR A 7 18.13 49.72 33.56
C THR A 7 16.66 49.40 33.80
N ALA A 8 16.17 49.63 35.02
CA ALA A 8 14.75 49.41 35.34
C ALA A 8 13.82 50.26 34.45
N GLN A 9 14.24 51.48 34.09
CA GLN A 9 13.50 52.39 33.22
C GLN A 9 13.36 51.84 31.79
N GLU A 10 14.44 51.30 31.19
CA GLU A 10 14.36 50.67 29.85
C GLU A 10 13.40 49.48 29.83
N VAL A 11 13.31 48.71 30.94
CA VAL A 11 12.36 47.59 31.06
C VAL A 11 10.92 48.08 31.23
N GLU A 12 10.71 49.21 31.90
CA GLU A 12 9.40 49.83 32.10
C GLU A 12 8.88 50.49 30.80
N GLU A 13 9.73 51.20 30.06
CA GLU A 13 9.42 51.76 28.74
C GLU A 13 9.06 50.67 27.72
N VAL A 14 9.81 49.56 27.67
CA VAL A 14 9.48 48.41 26.81
C VAL A 14 8.14 47.77 27.20
N ASN A 15 7.83 47.65 28.49
CA ASN A 15 6.51 47.16 28.93
C ASN A 15 5.36 48.10 28.56
N ALA A 16 5.55 49.43 28.66
CA ALA A 16 4.56 50.41 28.25
C ALA A 16 4.26 50.33 26.74
N LEU A 17 5.29 50.18 25.91
CA LEU A 17 5.14 49.96 24.47
C LEU A 17 4.45 48.62 24.15
N LEU A 18 4.73 47.55 24.90
CA LEU A 18 4.03 46.27 24.77
C LEU A 18 2.55 46.36 25.16
N GLN A 19 2.19 47.13 26.20
CA GLN A 19 0.78 47.35 26.55
C GLN A 19 0.02 48.08 25.44
N LEU A 20 0.60 49.14 24.87
CA LEU A 20 0.04 49.87 23.71
C LEU A 20 -0.14 48.97 22.46
N LEU A 21 0.70 47.95 22.28
CA LEU A 21 0.57 46.96 21.21
C LEU A 21 -0.51 45.89 21.47
N THR A 22 -1.06 45.79 22.70
CA THR A 22 -2.09 44.80 23.07
C THR A 22 -3.51 45.36 23.11
N SER A 23 -3.70 46.68 23.01
CA SER A 23 -5.02 47.28 22.79
C SER A 23 -5.44 47.20 21.32
N GLU A 24 -6.58 46.56 21.05
CA GLU A 24 -7.10 46.27 19.69
C GLU A 24 -7.66 47.51 18.96
N ASP A 25 -6.84 48.54 18.71
CA ASP A 25 -7.24 49.72 17.90
C ASP A 25 -6.14 50.28 16.99
N LEU A 26 -5.45 49.39 16.28
CA LEU A 26 -4.45 49.77 15.25
C LEU A 26 -5.06 50.55 14.07
N GLY A 27 -6.38 50.61 13.94
CA GLY A 27 -7.07 51.42 12.92
C GLY A 27 -6.97 52.92 13.18
N ALA A 28 -7.09 53.36 14.44
CA ALA A 28 -7.08 54.78 14.81
C ALA A 28 -5.68 55.45 14.75
N LEU A 29 -4.61 54.66 14.81
CA LEU A 29 -3.22 55.15 14.76
C LEU A 29 -2.77 55.55 13.35
N TYR A 30 -3.33 54.93 12.30
CA TYR A 30 -2.91 55.20 10.92
C TYR A 30 -3.43 56.55 10.37
N SER A 31 -4.54 57.07 10.92
CA SER A 31 -5.13 58.35 10.49
C SER A 31 -4.46 59.58 11.09
N ASN A 32 -3.81 59.46 12.26
CA ASN A 32 -3.25 60.60 13.02
C ASN A 32 -1.71 60.70 12.97
N ALA A 33 -1.03 59.94 12.11
CA ALA A 33 0.41 60.01 11.96
C ALA A 33 0.86 61.38 11.39
N PRO A 34 1.71 62.16 12.10
CA PRO A 34 2.11 63.50 11.69
C PRO A 34 2.98 63.45 10.42
N GLU A 35 2.79 64.42 9.52
CA GLU A 35 3.31 64.35 8.14
C GLU A 35 4.82 64.22 8.01
N ARG A 36 5.60 64.67 9.01
CA ARG A 36 7.06 64.52 9.04
C ARG A 36 7.56 63.08 8.93
N LEU A 37 6.74 62.08 9.27
CA LEU A 37 7.09 60.66 9.11
C LEU A 37 6.67 60.06 7.76
N LYS A 38 5.82 60.75 6.98
CA LYS A 38 5.33 60.26 5.68
C LYS A 38 6.34 60.45 4.54
N SER A 39 7.32 61.33 4.70
CA SER A 39 8.36 61.62 3.69
C SER A 39 9.58 60.71 3.73
N GLU A 40 9.77 59.93 4.79
CA GLU A 40 10.96 59.09 4.98
C GLU A 40 10.72 57.60 4.63
N ILE A 41 9.45 57.17 4.62
CA ILE A 41 9.04 55.85 4.14
C ILE A 41 8.71 55.95 2.65
N GLY A 42 9.69 55.65 1.79
CA GLY A 42 9.58 55.76 0.33
C GLY A 42 8.58 54.77 -0.30
N VAL A 43 7.29 55.13 -0.29
CA VAL A 43 6.23 54.45 -1.05
C VAL A 43 6.03 55.20 -2.37
N LEU A 44 6.11 54.48 -3.51
CA LEU A 44 5.75 55.07 -4.80
C LEU A 44 4.25 55.33 -4.85
N PRO A 45 3.78 56.45 -5.44
CA PRO A 45 2.37 56.66 -5.68
C PRO A 45 1.87 55.71 -6.77
N ASP A 46 0.77 55.00 -6.49
CA ASP A 46 -0.08 54.45 -7.54
C ASP A 46 -0.65 55.61 -8.37
N SER A 47 -0.89 55.37 -9.66
CA SER A 47 -1.44 56.37 -10.58
C SER A 47 -2.96 56.22 -10.70
N ASP A 48 -3.67 57.33 -10.65
CA ASP A 48 -5.13 57.42 -10.65
C ASP A 48 -5.81 57.15 -12.01
N GLU A 49 -7.14 57.29 -12.00
CA GLU A 49 -8.06 57.51 -13.14
C GLU A 49 -8.46 56.29 -14.01
N GLN A 50 -9.67 55.79 -13.72
CA GLN A 50 -10.92 56.03 -14.51
C GLN A 50 -10.73 56.48 -15.99
N GLU A 51 -11.55 56.10 -16.98
CA GLU A 51 -12.97 55.72 -16.94
C GLU A 51 -13.42 54.96 -18.22
N HIS A 52 -14.72 54.65 -18.32
CA HIS A 52 -15.52 54.52 -19.56
C HIS A 52 -15.27 53.36 -20.57
N ALA A 53 -16.04 52.28 -20.35
CA ALA A 53 -17.11 51.80 -21.26
C ALA A 53 -16.83 51.08 -22.61
N ARG A 54 -17.88 50.34 -23.02
CA ARG A 54 -18.19 49.68 -24.32
C ARG A 54 -17.67 48.25 -24.59
N LYS A 55 -18.67 47.34 -24.64
CA LYS A 55 -18.80 46.17 -25.53
C LYS A 55 -17.79 46.06 -26.68
N LYS A 56 -17.07 44.93 -26.75
CA LYS A 56 -17.02 44.04 -27.92
C LYS A 56 -16.41 42.68 -27.56
N GLU A 57 -16.85 41.64 -28.26
CA GLU A 57 -16.23 40.31 -28.25
C GLU A 57 -15.00 40.30 -29.19
N PRO A 58 -13.99 39.45 -28.90
CA PRO A 58 -13.07 38.93 -29.90
C PRO A 58 -13.31 37.43 -30.13
N ASP A 59 -14.08 37.16 -31.17
CA ASP A 59 -13.95 36.05 -32.12
C ASP A 59 -12.75 35.09 -31.92
N MET A 60 -13.02 33.80 -31.69
CA MET A 60 -12.01 32.74 -31.51
C MET A 60 -11.53 32.20 -32.87
N GLY A 61 -10.67 32.99 -33.53
CA GLY A 61 -10.13 32.69 -34.85
C GLY A 61 -9.36 31.35 -34.96
N THR A 62 -9.52 30.67 -36.11
CA THR A 62 -9.03 29.31 -36.37
C THR A 62 -7.65 29.24 -37.04
N ALA A 63 -6.74 28.45 -36.47
CA ALA A 63 -5.69 27.69 -37.17
C ALA A 63 -5.32 26.48 -36.30
N SER A 64 -5.21 25.22 -36.74
CA SER A 64 -4.65 24.65 -37.99
C SER A 64 -3.15 24.83 -38.15
N GLU A 65 -2.37 24.01 -37.45
CA GLU A 65 -1.34 23.14 -38.08
C GLU A 65 -0.79 22.10 -37.08
N MET A 66 -0.89 20.82 -37.44
CA MET A 66 -0.08 19.74 -36.83
C MET A 66 0.40 18.80 -37.94
N THR A 67 1.70 18.79 -38.18
CA THR A 67 2.33 18.02 -39.25
C THR A 67 2.51 16.55 -38.89
N LEU A 68 2.29 15.67 -39.88
CA LEU A 68 2.43 14.22 -39.75
C LEU A 68 3.89 13.75 -39.78
N SER A 69 4.04 12.46 -39.44
CA SER A 69 5.11 11.52 -39.89
C SER A 69 6.35 11.49 -38.98
N LYS A 70 6.77 10.33 -38.43
CA LYS A 70 6.87 9.00 -39.04
C LYS A 70 6.70 7.88 -38.00
N PHE A 71 5.90 6.86 -38.33
CA PHE A 71 5.93 5.57 -37.63
C PHE A 71 6.93 4.64 -38.33
N ASN A 72 7.60 3.76 -37.59
CA ASN A 72 8.63 2.88 -38.15
C ASN A 72 8.18 1.42 -38.01
N GLU A 73 7.94 0.76 -39.15
CA GLU A 73 7.46 -0.63 -39.17
C GLU A 73 8.61 -1.62 -39.01
N GLY A 74 8.40 -2.68 -38.23
CA GLY A 74 9.38 -3.73 -37.98
C GLY A 74 8.72 -5.10 -37.99
N THR A 75 8.81 -5.80 -39.11
CA THR A 75 8.30 -7.16 -39.28
C THR A 75 9.33 -8.21 -38.82
N PRO A 76 8.90 -9.30 -38.14
CA PRO A 76 9.71 -10.50 -38.00
C PRO A 76 9.26 -11.58 -39.00
N THR A 77 10.11 -11.92 -39.96
CA THR A 77 9.91 -13.08 -40.85
C THR A 77 10.19 -14.39 -40.13
N THR A 78 9.47 -15.45 -40.53
CA THR A 78 9.66 -16.83 -40.03
C THR A 78 10.34 -17.68 -41.11
N THR A 79 11.34 -18.49 -40.73
CA THR A 79 12.01 -19.43 -41.64
C THR A 79 12.36 -20.74 -40.91
N HIS A 80 12.33 -21.86 -41.63
CA HIS A 80 12.55 -23.23 -41.12
C HIS A 80 13.94 -23.80 -41.47
N GLY A 81 14.40 -24.77 -40.67
CA GLY A 81 15.63 -25.58 -40.81
C GLY A 81 16.02 -26.13 -39.41
N SER A 82 16.24 -27.42 -39.12
CA SER A 82 16.58 -28.60 -39.94
C SER A 82 17.90 -28.45 -40.71
N GLU A 83 18.96 -29.26 -40.53
CA GLU A 83 19.21 -30.46 -39.68
C GLU A 83 20.63 -30.32 -39.02
N ASP A 84 21.34 -31.27 -38.37
CA ASP A 84 21.25 -32.74 -38.29
C ASP A 84 21.83 -33.30 -36.94
N SER A 85 23.00 -33.95 -36.94
CA SER A 85 23.51 -34.87 -35.91
C SER A 85 24.82 -34.41 -35.23
N GLY A 86 25.25 -35.10 -34.15
CA GLY A 86 26.58 -34.92 -33.55
C GLY A 86 26.70 -35.35 -32.08
N ASP A 87 27.05 -36.62 -31.83
CA ASP A 87 27.57 -37.07 -30.53
C ASP A 87 29.05 -36.65 -30.39
N GLU A 88 29.45 -36.04 -29.27
CA GLU A 88 30.73 -36.42 -28.63
C GLU A 88 30.88 -35.94 -27.17
N LYS A 89 31.71 -36.67 -26.41
CA LYS A 89 32.23 -36.27 -25.10
C LYS A 89 33.61 -35.62 -25.29
N MET A 90 33.91 -34.50 -24.63
CA MET A 90 35.28 -34.20 -24.21
C MET A 90 35.33 -33.16 -23.09
N HIS A 91 36.50 -33.00 -22.45
CA HIS A 91 36.69 -32.17 -21.27
C HIS A 91 37.30 -30.79 -21.55
N SER A 92 37.04 -29.88 -20.59
CA SER A 92 37.95 -28.81 -20.10
C SER A 92 37.94 -27.42 -20.77
N ARG A 93 38.61 -26.50 -20.05
CA ARG A 93 39.12 -25.16 -20.45
C ARG A 93 38.11 -24.00 -20.53
N LEU A 94 37.99 -23.34 -19.38
CA LEU A 94 38.38 -21.93 -19.18
C LEU A 94 38.53 -21.07 -20.45
N SER A 95 37.68 -20.05 -20.58
CA SER A 95 37.99 -18.83 -21.33
C SER A 95 37.36 -17.61 -20.65
N HIS A 96 38.16 -16.59 -20.31
CA HIS A 96 37.64 -15.34 -19.74
C HIS A 96 37.13 -14.40 -20.83
N THR A 97 35.81 -14.17 -20.88
CA THR A 97 35.21 -13.17 -21.79
C THR A 97 35.11 -11.81 -21.09
N THR A 98 36.09 -10.93 -21.34
CA THR A 98 36.10 -9.54 -20.85
C THR A 98 35.10 -8.67 -21.60
N ALA A 99 33.86 -8.60 -21.10
CA ALA A 99 32.80 -7.79 -21.68
C ALA A 99 33.17 -6.30 -21.76
N ARG A 100 33.19 -5.74 -22.98
CA ARG A 100 33.46 -4.32 -23.23
C ARG A 100 32.42 -3.43 -22.52
N ARG A 101 32.90 -2.46 -21.73
CA ARG A 101 32.06 -1.39 -21.16
C ARG A 101 31.55 -0.47 -22.29
N PRO A 102 30.24 -0.18 -22.39
CA PRO A 102 29.76 0.86 -23.29
C PRO A 102 30.24 2.24 -22.80
N SER A 103 30.73 3.07 -23.72
CA SER A 103 31.23 4.41 -23.42
C SER A 103 30.10 5.35 -23.02
N SER A 104 30.21 5.97 -21.84
CA SER A 104 29.22 6.94 -21.35
C SER A 104 29.22 8.23 -22.18
N ALA A 105 28.18 8.44 -22.98
CA ALA A 105 27.98 9.72 -23.68
C ALA A 105 27.83 10.86 -22.67
N ARG A 106 28.80 11.80 -22.66
CA ARG A 106 28.72 13.02 -21.85
C ARG A 106 27.57 13.90 -22.38
N ARG A 107 26.40 13.87 -21.74
CA ARG A 107 25.37 14.90 -21.94
C ARG A 107 25.85 16.21 -21.29
N THR A 108 26.60 17.01 -22.05
CA THR A 108 26.94 18.39 -21.69
C THR A 108 25.68 19.25 -21.74
N GLY A 109 24.95 19.31 -20.61
CA GLY A 109 23.80 20.22 -20.48
C GLY A 109 24.26 21.66 -20.66
N SER A 110 23.70 22.36 -21.66
CA SER A 110 24.09 23.73 -21.99
C SER A 110 23.85 24.67 -20.80
N PRO A 111 24.84 25.50 -20.38
CA PRO A 111 24.67 26.46 -19.29
C PRO A 111 23.61 27.54 -19.56
N ALA A 112 23.19 27.74 -20.81
CA ALA A 112 22.32 28.84 -21.23
C ALA A 112 20.95 28.84 -20.52
N ALA A 113 20.35 27.66 -20.29
CA ALA A 113 19.00 27.50 -19.74
C ALA A 113 18.85 27.83 -18.23
N ARG A 114 19.82 28.55 -17.64
CA ARG A 114 19.77 29.02 -16.24
C ARG A 114 19.50 30.52 -16.07
N ARG A 115 19.48 31.31 -17.16
CA ARG A 115 19.31 32.77 -17.07
C ARG A 115 17.89 33.22 -16.73
N ASP A 116 16.88 32.44 -17.08
CA ASP A 116 15.47 32.88 -17.02
C ASP A 116 14.74 32.50 -15.72
N SER A 117 15.46 31.90 -14.75
CA SER A 117 14.96 31.86 -13.38
C SER A 117 14.79 33.28 -12.85
N ALA A 118 13.65 33.59 -12.22
CA ALA A 118 13.40 34.93 -11.71
C ALA A 118 14.48 35.31 -10.69
N PHE A 119 14.85 36.59 -10.63
CA PHE A 119 15.85 37.07 -9.66
C PHE A 119 15.50 36.67 -8.22
N TYR A 120 14.19 36.67 -7.90
CA TYR A 120 13.65 36.21 -6.62
C TYR A 120 14.01 34.75 -6.30
N ASP A 121 13.87 33.81 -7.23
CA ASP A 121 14.21 32.40 -7.01
C ASP A 121 15.71 32.22 -6.73
N ARG A 122 16.56 32.98 -7.44
CA ARG A 122 18.01 32.98 -7.21
C ARG A 122 18.36 33.58 -5.84
N MET A 123 17.68 34.63 -5.41
CA MET A 123 17.83 35.20 -4.06
C MET A 123 17.36 34.23 -2.96
N MET A 124 16.22 33.56 -3.15
CA MET A 124 15.65 32.63 -2.16
C MET A 124 16.47 31.35 -2.04
N THR A 125 16.94 30.79 -3.16
CA THR A 125 17.86 29.64 -3.13
C THR A 125 19.24 29.99 -2.55
N TRP A 126 19.72 31.23 -2.76
CA TRP A 126 20.93 31.72 -2.10
C TRP A 126 20.76 31.87 -0.58
N LYS A 127 19.66 32.51 -0.11
CA LYS A 127 19.34 32.62 1.33
C LYS A 127 19.24 31.25 1.99
N ALA A 128 18.47 30.31 1.42
CA ALA A 128 18.37 28.95 1.94
C ALA A 128 19.73 28.22 1.98
N GLY A 129 20.61 28.47 1.01
CA GLY A 129 21.98 27.94 1.00
C GLY A 129 22.92 28.60 2.03
N ALA A 130 22.69 29.87 2.38
CA ALA A 130 23.42 30.57 3.44
C ALA A 130 22.98 30.08 4.83
N ASP A 131 21.67 30.02 5.09
CA ASP A 131 21.09 29.53 6.35
C ASP A 131 21.51 28.08 6.64
N TYR A 132 21.56 27.23 5.61
CA TYR A 132 22.04 25.85 5.75
C TYR A 132 23.50 25.77 6.21
N LYS A 133 24.38 26.62 5.66
CA LYS A 133 25.79 26.69 6.08
C LYS A 133 25.93 27.24 7.50
N LEU A 134 25.22 28.32 7.82
CA LEU A 134 25.26 28.95 9.13
C LEU A 134 24.81 28.00 10.25
N ARG A 135 23.89 27.07 9.95
CA ARG A 135 23.44 26.02 10.88
C ARG A 135 24.41 24.82 11.03
N GLN A 136 25.37 24.63 10.12
CA GLN A 136 26.33 23.52 10.23
C GLN A 136 27.61 23.89 11.01
N VAL A 137 28.06 25.15 10.97
CA VAL A 137 29.29 25.58 11.66
C VAL A 137 29.26 25.31 13.18
N PRO A 138 28.19 25.61 13.93
CA PRO A 138 28.14 25.29 15.37
C PRO A 138 28.23 23.78 15.63
N GLN A 139 27.59 22.98 14.77
CA GLN A 139 27.57 21.52 14.91
C GLN A 139 28.94 20.89 14.66
N THR A 140 29.73 21.42 13.72
CA THR A 140 31.09 20.90 13.48
C THR A 140 32.02 21.17 14.66
N ASP A 141 31.89 22.33 15.31
CA ASP A 141 32.76 22.71 16.42
C ASP A 141 32.44 21.88 17.68
N GLU A 142 31.15 21.72 18.01
CA GLU A 142 30.69 20.80 19.08
C GLU A 142 31.15 19.35 18.85
N LEU A 143 31.19 18.88 17.59
CA LEU A 143 31.66 17.54 17.23
C LEU A 143 33.17 17.35 17.37
N THR A 144 33.99 18.42 17.37
CA THR A 144 35.45 18.27 17.53
C THR A 144 35.87 17.76 18.91
N GLY A 145 35.07 18.04 19.95
CA GLY A 145 35.30 17.54 21.31
C GLY A 145 34.84 16.09 21.55
N CYS A 146 34.20 15.45 20.57
CA CYS A 146 33.58 14.14 20.78
C CYS A 146 34.61 12.99 20.65
N THR A 147 34.93 12.35 21.77
CA THR A 147 35.81 11.15 21.81
C THR A 147 35.16 9.92 21.18
N PHE A 148 33.82 9.85 21.17
CA PHE A 148 33.08 8.79 20.51
C PHE A 148 33.08 9.01 18.99
N LYS A 149 34.02 8.37 18.30
CA LYS A 149 34.13 8.35 16.83
C LYS A 149 33.53 7.04 16.30
N PRO A 150 32.20 6.96 16.05
CA PRO A 150 31.60 5.75 15.51
C PRO A 150 32.21 5.43 14.15
N GLN A 151 32.60 4.18 13.94
CA GLN A 151 33.24 3.72 12.70
C GLN A 151 32.18 3.53 11.60
N VAL A 152 31.64 4.65 11.11
CA VAL A 152 30.59 4.66 10.07
C VAL A 152 31.16 4.06 8.78
N ASN A 153 30.50 3.02 8.27
CA ASN A 153 30.90 2.29 7.06
C ASN A 153 30.78 3.17 5.79
N SER A 154 31.82 3.97 5.54
CA SER A 154 31.97 4.88 4.39
C SER A 154 31.89 4.18 3.03
N GLY A 155 32.09 2.86 2.99
CA GLY A 155 31.91 2.02 1.80
C GLY A 155 30.46 1.93 1.27
N ARG A 156 29.44 2.31 2.05
CA ARG A 156 28.05 2.42 1.54
C ARG A 156 27.83 3.73 0.77
N SER A 157 28.62 3.88 -0.29
CA SER A 157 28.51 4.94 -1.29
C SER A 157 27.08 5.06 -1.81
N SER A 158 26.68 6.29 -2.16
CA SER A 158 25.30 6.63 -2.51
C SER A 158 24.72 5.70 -3.57
N THR A 159 23.66 4.95 -3.23
CA THR A 159 22.81 4.29 -4.23
C THR A 159 22.37 5.35 -5.26
N PRO A 160 22.53 5.11 -6.56
CA PRO A 160 22.42 6.16 -7.56
C PRO A 160 21.05 6.84 -7.50
N ARG A 161 21.05 8.18 -7.45
CA ARG A 161 19.86 9.03 -7.55
C ARG A 161 19.34 9.06 -9.00
N GLY A 162 19.04 7.88 -9.56
CA GLY A 162 18.30 7.74 -10.81
C GLY A 162 16.96 8.46 -10.72
N SER A 163 16.54 9.09 -11.82
CA SER A 163 15.47 10.09 -11.90
C SER A 163 14.04 9.58 -11.65
N THR A 164 13.87 8.38 -11.08
CA THR A 164 12.56 7.82 -10.75
C THR A 164 11.89 8.62 -9.64
N HIS A 165 10.63 9.02 -9.90
CA HIS A 165 9.79 9.80 -9.00
C HIS A 165 9.67 9.10 -7.63
N SER A 166 9.66 9.86 -6.53
CA SER A 166 9.76 9.32 -5.17
C SER A 166 8.67 8.31 -4.82
N GLY A 167 7.42 8.55 -5.23
CA GLY A 167 6.33 7.58 -5.07
C GLY A 167 6.58 6.26 -5.82
N GLN A 168 7.14 6.33 -7.04
CA GLN A 168 7.42 5.14 -7.85
C GLN A 168 8.53 4.26 -7.23
N ARG A 169 9.50 4.88 -6.54
CA ARG A 169 10.50 4.15 -5.72
C ARG A 169 9.84 3.43 -4.54
N LEU A 170 8.97 4.11 -3.79
CA LEU A 170 8.27 3.51 -2.65
C LEU A 170 7.40 2.31 -3.07
N TYR A 171 6.72 2.38 -4.21
CA TYR A 171 5.98 1.23 -4.76
C TYR A 171 6.91 0.09 -5.20
N ALA A 172 8.03 0.38 -5.86
CA ALA A 172 9.01 -0.64 -6.27
C ALA A 172 9.63 -1.37 -5.06
N ASP A 173 9.98 -0.63 -4.00
CA ASP A 173 10.48 -1.20 -2.75
C ASP A 173 9.39 -2.05 -2.04
N ALA A 174 8.14 -1.58 -2.04
CA ALA A 174 7.01 -2.33 -1.47
C ALA A 174 6.76 -3.66 -2.21
N PHE A 175 6.67 -3.65 -3.54
CA PHE A 175 6.54 -4.88 -4.34
C PHE A 175 7.73 -5.82 -4.18
N SER A 176 8.96 -5.28 -4.13
CA SER A 176 10.18 -6.08 -3.90
C SER A 176 10.14 -6.77 -2.52
N LYS A 177 9.69 -6.06 -1.49
CA LYS A 177 9.52 -6.58 -0.13
C LYS A 177 8.39 -7.61 -0.03
N GLU A 178 7.25 -7.37 -0.67
CA GLU A 178 6.15 -8.35 -0.76
C GLU A 178 6.62 -9.64 -1.43
N HIS A 179 7.30 -9.54 -2.57
CA HIS A 179 7.84 -10.70 -3.28
C HIS A 179 8.86 -11.48 -2.43
N GLN A 180 9.76 -10.80 -1.72
CA GLN A 180 10.69 -11.45 -0.79
C GLN A 180 9.97 -12.18 0.36
N LEU A 181 8.95 -11.54 0.96
CA LEU A 181 8.14 -12.17 2.01
C LEU A 181 7.37 -13.39 1.48
N ARG A 182 6.85 -13.31 0.25
CA ARG A 182 6.14 -14.41 -0.42
C ARG A 182 7.04 -15.61 -0.68
N ARG A 183 8.28 -15.40 -1.18
CA ARG A 183 9.26 -16.49 -1.31
C ARG A 183 9.62 -17.09 0.04
N ARG A 184 9.90 -16.26 1.06
CA ARG A 184 10.26 -16.75 2.40
C ARG A 184 9.12 -17.53 3.07
N ALA A 185 7.86 -17.17 2.80
CA ALA A 185 6.70 -17.95 3.22
C ALA A 185 6.64 -19.32 2.52
N GLN A 186 6.88 -19.37 1.21
CA GLN A 186 6.95 -20.62 0.44
C GLN A 186 8.15 -21.50 0.85
N GLU A 187 9.29 -20.90 1.19
CA GLU A 187 10.47 -21.59 1.71
C GLU A 187 10.16 -22.25 3.08
N LEU A 188 9.54 -21.51 4.00
CA LEU A 188 9.05 -22.03 5.30
C LEU A 188 7.93 -23.08 5.15
N GLU A 189 7.08 -22.95 4.15
CA GLU A 189 6.04 -23.94 3.83
C GLU A 189 6.67 -25.24 3.30
N MET A 190 7.62 -25.15 2.36
CA MET A 190 8.40 -26.31 1.91
C MET A 190 9.21 -26.95 3.04
N GLU A 191 9.74 -26.16 3.98
CA GLU A 191 10.44 -26.67 5.17
C GLU A 191 9.49 -27.43 6.09
N ARG A 192 8.30 -26.89 6.37
CA ARG A 192 7.22 -27.60 7.09
C ARG A 192 6.77 -28.87 6.37
N LEU A 193 6.75 -28.89 5.03
CA LEU A 193 6.43 -30.10 4.26
C LEU A 193 7.56 -31.14 4.29
N LYS A 194 8.84 -30.75 4.42
CA LYS A 194 9.95 -31.70 4.64
C LYS A 194 9.86 -32.38 6.01
N ASP A 195 9.50 -31.62 7.04
CA ASP A 195 9.26 -32.13 8.39
C ASP A 195 7.96 -32.96 8.51
N CYS A 196 7.09 -32.90 7.49
CA CYS A 196 5.83 -33.61 7.47
C CYS A 196 6.01 -35.11 7.20
N THR A 197 6.26 -35.86 8.28
CA THR A 197 6.33 -37.34 8.26
C THR A 197 5.02 -38.01 7.80
N PHE A 198 3.90 -37.28 7.77
CA PHE A 198 2.65 -37.74 7.19
C PHE A 198 2.77 -37.84 5.66
N THR A 199 3.27 -38.97 5.20
CA THR A 199 3.16 -39.42 3.81
C THR A 199 1.84 -40.18 3.65
N PRO A 200 0.73 -39.52 3.27
CA PRO A 200 -0.53 -40.23 3.10
C PRO A 200 -0.35 -41.32 2.05
N LYS A 201 -0.80 -42.53 2.37
CA LYS A 201 -0.96 -43.60 1.39
C LYS A 201 -2.18 -43.28 0.52
N THR A 202 -2.07 -42.23 -0.29
CA THR A 202 -2.90 -42.05 -1.47
C THR A 202 -2.87 -43.38 -2.23
N ASN A 203 -4.06 -43.88 -2.58
CA ASN A 203 -4.17 -45.16 -3.26
C ASN A 203 -3.36 -45.09 -4.55
N ARG A 204 -2.19 -45.74 -4.59
CA ARG A 204 -1.42 -45.89 -5.83
C ARG A 204 -2.40 -46.45 -6.87
N PRO A 205 -2.66 -45.75 -7.99
CA PRO A 205 -3.59 -46.24 -9.00
C PRO A 205 -3.13 -47.65 -9.37
N THR A 206 -3.99 -48.64 -9.13
CA THR A 206 -3.54 -50.02 -9.03
C THR A 206 -2.97 -50.48 -10.36
N ALA A 207 -1.96 -51.36 -10.31
CA ALA A 207 -0.94 -51.45 -11.36
C ALA A 207 -1.37 -52.14 -12.68
N TRP A 208 -2.66 -52.12 -13.03
CA TRP A 208 -3.19 -52.60 -14.31
C TRP A 208 -2.68 -51.78 -15.53
N ALA A 209 -2.04 -50.63 -15.30
CA ALA A 209 -1.31 -49.88 -16.33
C ALA A 209 0.13 -50.39 -16.60
N ALA A 210 0.66 -51.33 -15.80
CA ALA A 210 2.04 -51.82 -15.90
C ALA A 210 2.17 -53.02 -16.85
N SER A 211 1.73 -52.89 -18.10
CA SER A 211 2.01 -53.90 -19.14
C SER A 211 3.44 -53.75 -19.68
N PRO A 212 4.36 -54.72 -19.46
CA PRO A 212 5.79 -54.54 -19.70
C PRO A 212 6.18 -54.85 -21.16
N ARG A 213 5.44 -54.31 -22.14
CA ARG A 213 5.86 -54.33 -23.56
C ARG A 213 5.09 -53.33 -24.44
N CYS A 214 5.59 -52.09 -24.53
CA CYS A 214 5.31 -51.24 -25.69
C CYS A 214 6.47 -50.24 -25.90
N ARG A 215 7.26 -50.43 -26.96
CA ARG A 215 8.26 -49.44 -27.40
C ARG A 215 7.48 -48.23 -27.92
N ARG A 216 7.44 -47.13 -27.17
CA ARG A 216 6.72 -45.92 -27.60
C ARG A 216 7.42 -45.31 -28.81
N SER A 217 6.76 -45.38 -29.97
CA SER A 217 7.14 -44.59 -31.14
C SER A 217 7.00 -43.09 -30.82
N PRO A 218 7.93 -42.22 -31.24
CA PRO A 218 7.86 -40.78 -30.96
C PRO A 218 6.58 -40.10 -31.49
N ASN A 219 5.95 -40.65 -32.52
CA ASN A 219 4.83 -40.02 -33.25
C ASN A 219 3.46 -40.07 -32.54
N GLN A 220 3.37 -40.47 -31.27
CA GLN A 220 2.09 -40.58 -30.54
C GLN A 220 1.68 -39.31 -29.76
N SER A 221 2.39 -38.20 -29.91
CA SER A 221 2.05 -36.92 -29.25
C SER A 221 0.75 -36.26 -29.78
N GLN A 222 0.41 -36.46 -31.06
CA GLN A 222 -0.67 -35.71 -31.72
C GLN A 222 -2.08 -36.36 -31.65
N ARG A 223 -2.21 -37.62 -31.18
CA ARG A 223 -3.52 -38.32 -31.15
C ARG A 223 -4.27 -38.27 -29.80
N SER A 224 -3.67 -37.72 -28.75
CA SER A 224 -4.26 -37.69 -27.41
C SER A 224 -5.45 -36.73 -27.25
N ALA A 225 -5.68 -35.83 -28.22
CA ALA A 225 -6.68 -34.76 -28.12
C ALA A 225 -8.16 -35.18 -28.37
N LEU A 226 -8.42 -36.44 -28.73
CA LEU A 226 -9.76 -36.90 -29.18
C LEU A 226 -10.42 -37.95 -28.27
N ALA A 227 -9.88 -38.19 -27.06
CA ALA A 227 -10.36 -39.25 -26.18
C ALA A 227 -11.32 -38.75 -25.06
N ARG A 228 -12.63 -39.01 -25.25
CA ARG A 228 -13.71 -39.01 -24.23
C ARG A 228 -14.11 -37.67 -23.56
N PRO A 229 -15.07 -36.92 -24.15
CA PRO A 229 -15.69 -35.74 -23.51
C PRO A 229 -16.53 -36.00 -22.25
N GLY A 230 -16.92 -37.25 -21.96
CA GLY A 230 -17.95 -37.56 -20.96
C GLY A 230 -17.55 -37.42 -19.47
N GLY A 231 -16.26 -37.41 -19.15
CA GLY A 231 -15.79 -37.46 -17.76
C GLY A 231 -16.14 -36.21 -16.93
N HIS A 232 -15.85 -35.02 -17.46
CA HIS A 232 -16.06 -33.77 -16.72
C HIS A 232 -17.53 -33.43 -16.48
N ALA A 233 -18.42 -33.78 -17.41
CA ALA A 233 -19.85 -33.51 -17.26
C ALA A 233 -20.45 -34.21 -16.03
N HIS A 234 -20.06 -35.46 -15.77
CA HIS A 234 -20.58 -36.20 -14.61
C HIS A 234 -19.95 -35.76 -13.28
N ALA A 235 -18.66 -35.37 -13.29
CA ALA A 235 -18.00 -34.77 -12.13
C ALA A 235 -18.67 -33.44 -11.73
N GLN A 236 -18.82 -32.51 -12.68
CA GLN A 236 -19.50 -31.22 -12.46
C GLN A 236 -20.95 -31.40 -12.02
N SER A 237 -21.64 -32.42 -12.53
CA SER A 237 -23.01 -32.75 -12.08
C SER A 237 -23.09 -33.27 -10.65
N ARG A 238 -22.02 -33.87 -10.09
CA ARG A 238 -21.95 -34.24 -8.66
C ARG A 238 -21.59 -33.04 -7.80
N GLU A 239 -20.56 -32.28 -8.19
CA GLU A 239 -20.15 -31.04 -7.52
C GLU A 239 -21.31 -30.04 -7.39
N GLN A 240 -22.18 -29.95 -8.42
CA GLN A 240 -23.38 -29.10 -8.37
C GLN A 240 -24.51 -29.69 -7.50
N ALA A 241 -24.63 -31.02 -7.39
CA ALA A 241 -25.62 -31.66 -6.52
C ALA A 241 -25.22 -31.62 -5.03
N GLU A 242 -23.92 -31.61 -4.74
CA GLU A 242 -23.35 -31.48 -3.39
C GLU A 242 -23.27 -30.01 -2.93
N CYS A 243 -23.51 -29.04 -3.82
CA CYS A 243 -23.51 -27.62 -3.50
C CYS A 243 -24.79 -27.20 -2.75
N THR A 244 -24.71 -27.13 -1.42
CA THR A 244 -25.79 -26.66 -0.54
C THR A 244 -26.10 -25.17 -0.66
N PHE A 245 -25.19 -24.37 -1.22
CA PHE A 245 -25.40 -22.94 -1.47
C PHE A 245 -26.16 -22.72 -2.79
N GLN A 246 -27.49 -22.70 -2.70
CA GLN A 246 -28.40 -22.37 -3.80
C GLN A 246 -28.92 -20.93 -3.62
N PRO A 247 -28.21 -19.89 -4.13
CA PRO A 247 -28.67 -18.52 -4.00
C PRO A 247 -29.95 -18.31 -4.81
N GLN A 248 -30.90 -17.56 -4.25
CA GLN A 248 -32.17 -17.25 -4.91
C GLN A 248 -31.96 -16.20 -6.02
N ILE A 249 -31.62 -16.68 -7.23
CA ILE A 249 -31.42 -15.83 -8.40
C ILE A 249 -32.78 -15.48 -9.02
N ASN A 250 -33.05 -14.18 -9.22
CA ASN A 250 -34.23 -13.72 -9.95
C ASN A 250 -34.19 -14.23 -11.41
N ALA A 251 -35.21 -14.98 -11.82
CA ALA A 251 -35.31 -15.47 -13.18
C ALA A 251 -35.43 -14.29 -14.19
N PRO A 252 -34.75 -14.36 -15.36
CA PRO A 252 -34.87 -13.32 -16.37
C PRO A 252 -36.32 -13.27 -16.91
N PRO A 253 -36.87 -12.06 -17.18
CA PRO A 253 -38.23 -11.94 -17.70
C PRO A 253 -38.34 -12.57 -19.09
N ARG A 254 -39.41 -13.34 -19.34
CA ARG A 254 -39.61 -14.10 -20.60
C ARG A 254 -39.50 -13.25 -21.89
N ALA A 255 -39.71 -11.94 -21.81
CA ALA A 255 -39.53 -11.01 -22.93
C ALA A 255 -38.07 -10.87 -23.40
N MET A 256 -37.07 -11.16 -22.55
CA MET A 256 -35.65 -11.05 -22.89
C MET A 256 -35.08 -12.38 -23.42
N ALA A 257 -35.59 -12.84 -24.56
CA ALA A 257 -35.12 -14.06 -25.23
C ALA A 257 -33.58 -14.11 -25.40
N ASN A 258 -32.97 -12.98 -25.79
CA ASN A 258 -31.52 -12.84 -25.95
C ASN A 258 -30.76 -13.07 -24.62
N GLN A 259 -31.35 -12.70 -23.47
CA GLN A 259 -30.73 -12.92 -22.15
C GLN A 259 -30.79 -14.41 -21.78
N SER A 260 -31.90 -15.08 -22.06
CA SER A 260 -32.02 -16.55 -21.89
C SER A 260 -30.98 -17.30 -22.73
N GLN A 261 -30.80 -16.91 -24.00
CA GLN A 261 -29.79 -17.49 -24.90
C GLN A 261 -28.34 -17.19 -24.47
N TYR A 262 -28.10 -16.00 -23.90
CA TYR A 262 -26.81 -15.65 -23.31
C TYR A 262 -26.52 -16.51 -22.07
N LEU A 263 -27.50 -16.68 -21.17
CA LEU A 263 -27.34 -17.46 -19.95
C LEU A 263 -27.23 -18.96 -20.19
N SER A 264 -27.93 -19.52 -21.20
CA SER A 264 -27.84 -20.95 -21.56
C SER A 264 -26.48 -21.36 -22.13
N THR A 265 -25.68 -20.41 -22.62
CA THR A 265 -24.31 -20.67 -23.08
C THR A 265 -23.36 -20.71 -21.88
N ASN A 266 -22.46 -21.68 -21.79
CA ASN A 266 -21.46 -21.73 -20.70
C ASN A 266 -20.62 -20.43 -20.65
N ALA A 267 -20.35 -19.92 -19.44
CA ALA A 267 -19.61 -18.67 -19.24
C ALA A 267 -18.20 -18.67 -19.88
N PHE A 268 -17.48 -19.81 -19.86
CA PHE A 268 -16.21 -19.93 -20.58
C PHE A 268 -16.42 -19.74 -22.08
N VAL A 269 -17.42 -20.38 -22.70
CA VAL A 269 -17.71 -20.27 -24.14
C VAL A 269 -18.20 -18.87 -24.54
N ARG A 270 -18.73 -18.08 -23.60
CA ARG A 270 -19.03 -16.65 -23.80
C ARG A 270 -17.78 -15.78 -23.79
N LEU A 271 -16.83 -16.05 -22.90
CA LEU A 271 -15.64 -15.23 -22.68
C LEU A 271 -14.42 -15.65 -23.53
N SER A 272 -14.36 -16.91 -23.98
CA SER A 272 -13.27 -17.45 -24.80
C SER A 272 -13.43 -17.17 -26.29
N LYS A 273 -14.63 -16.76 -26.73
CA LYS A 273 -14.81 -16.21 -28.07
C LYS A 273 -14.19 -14.82 -28.09
N PRO A 274 -13.17 -14.55 -28.92
CA PRO A 274 -12.70 -13.18 -29.06
C PRO A 274 -13.90 -12.32 -29.47
N ARG A 275 -14.05 -11.16 -28.83
CA ARG A 275 -15.07 -10.17 -29.25
C ARG A 275 -14.86 -9.97 -30.74
N PRO A 276 -15.88 -10.21 -31.61
CA PRO A 276 -15.71 -9.94 -33.03
C PRO A 276 -15.23 -8.49 -33.14
N PRO A 277 -14.20 -8.21 -33.96
CA PRO A 277 -13.71 -6.84 -34.11
C PRO A 277 -14.94 -5.96 -34.41
N PRO A 278 -15.09 -4.80 -33.73
CA PRO A 278 -16.20 -3.91 -34.05
C PRO A 278 -16.15 -3.69 -35.55
N ALA A 279 -17.21 -4.09 -36.25
CA ALA A 279 -17.16 -4.20 -37.70
C ALA A 279 -16.74 -2.84 -38.24
N LEU A 280 -15.50 -2.75 -38.72
CA LEU A 280 -15.02 -1.56 -39.39
C LEU A 280 -16.00 -1.37 -40.54
N GLU A 281 -16.71 -0.24 -40.55
CA GLU A 281 -17.71 0.06 -41.54
C GLU A 281 -17.00 0.35 -42.87
N ALA A 282 -16.57 -0.74 -43.50
CA ALA A 282 -15.98 -0.82 -44.82
C ALA A 282 -17.09 -0.56 -45.83
N SER A 283 -17.55 0.70 -45.84
CA SER A 283 -18.39 1.33 -46.85
C SER A 283 -19.36 0.36 -47.51
N ALA A 284 -20.39 -0.07 -46.76
CA ALA A 284 -21.51 -0.79 -47.35
C ALA A 284 -22.03 0.06 -48.52
N PRO A 285 -22.02 -0.44 -49.78
CA PRO A 285 -22.46 0.35 -50.91
C PRO A 285 -23.93 0.72 -50.69
N VAL A 286 -24.27 2.00 -50.96
CA VAL A 286 -25.59 2.57 -50.68
C VAL A 286 -26.66 1.67 -51.29
N THR A 287 -27.37 0.94 -50.42
CA THR A 287 -28.35 -0.04 -50.86
C THR A 287 -29.57 0.70 -51.40
N THR A 288 -29.76 0.66 -52.71
CA THR A 288 -30.80 1.40 -53.41
C THR A 288 -32.18 1.11 -52.82
N TYR A 289 -32.96 2.16 -52.59
CA TYR A 289 -34.16 2.16 -51.75
C TYR A 289 -35.39 1.40 -52.33
N GLN A 290 -35.21 0.46 -53.26
CA GLN A 290 -36.28 -0.16 -54.05
C GLN A 290 -36.71 -1.57 -53.59
N ASP A 291 -35.82 -2.40 -53.05
CA ASP A 291 -36.15 -3.81 -52.72
C ASP A 291 -36.93 -4.02 -51.41
N LEU A 292 -37.24 -2.95 -50.66
CA LEU A 292 -38.02 -3.04 -49.41
C LEU A 292 -39.55 -3.13 -49.60
N LEU A 293 -40.02 -3.36 -50.83
CA LEU A 293 -41.45 -3.47 -51.16
C LEU A 293 -41.99 -4.93 -51.20
N GLY A 294 -41.14 -5.94 -50.97
CA GLY A 294 -41.50 -7.37 -51.11
C GLY A 294 -41.84 -8.14 -49.83
N GLY A 295 -41.76 -7.54 -48.64
CA GLY A 295 -41.92 -8.26 -47.36
C GLY A 295 -43.37 -8.35 -46.87
N PRO A 296 -43.87 -9.54 -46.44
CA PRO A 296 -45.20 -9.66 -45.86
C PRO A 296 -45.29 -8.92 -44.51
N PRO A 297 -46.44 -8.31 -44.18
CA PRO A 297 -46.55 -7.41 -43.03
C PRO A 297 -46.56 -8.15 -41.68
N CYS A 298 -45.44 -8.09 -40.96
CA CYS A 298 -45.36 -8.52 -39.56
C CYS A 298 -46.18 -7.59 -38.65
N THR A 299 -47.41 -8.00 -38.31
CA THR A 299 -48.35 -7.23 -37.49
C THR A 299 -48.03 -7.25 -35.98
N SER A 300 -46.83 -6.78 -35.59
CA SER A 300 -46.49 -6.55 -34.18
C SER A 300 -46.97 -5.18 -33.70
N SER A 301 -48.22 -5.12 -33.26
CA SER A 301 -48.93 -3.88 -32.92
C SER A 301 -48.45 -3.21 -31.62
N SER A 302 -47.71 -2.10 -31.74
CA SER A 302 -47.85 -0.96 -30.81
C SER A 302 -47.35 0.36 -31.41
N PRO A 303 -48.03 0.91 -32.44
CA PRO A 303 -47.75 2.26 -32.90
C PRO A 303 -48.25 3.25 -31.83
N ARG A 304 -47.38 3.67 -30.90
CA ARG A 304 -47.61 4.91 -30.14
C ARG A 304 -47.78 6.02 -31.17
N ALA A 305 -48.99 6.56 -31.27
CA ALA A 305 -49.32 7.54 -32.28
C ALA A 305 -48.34 8.71 -32.22
N ARG A 306 -47.64 8.97 -33.33
CA ARG A 306 -46.93 10.24 -33.54
C ARG A 306 -47.99 11.33 -33.69
N THR A 307 -48.47 11.84 -32.55
CA THR A 307 -49.07 13.16 -32.46
C THR A 307 -48.14 14.12 -33.21
N LYS A 308 -48.68 14.85 -34.21
CA LYS A 308 -47.89 15.73 -35.08
C LYS A 308 -46.92 16.54 -34.24
N GLU A 309 -45.62 16.33 -34.45
CA GLU A 309 -44.60 17.01 -33.66
C GLU A 309 -44.69 18.51 -33.96
N GLY A 310 -45.25 19.28 -33.03
CA GLY A 310 -45.06 20.73 -33.01
C GLY A 310 -43.57 21.06 -32.92
N PRO A 311 -43.17 22.30 -33.22
CA PRO A 311 -41.77 22.72 -33.17
C PRO A 311 -41.16 22.29 -31.83
N ARG A 312 -40.17 21.40 -31.88
CA ARG A 312 -39.63 20.72 -30.69
C ARG A 312 -39.12 21.76 -29.73
N ASP A 313 -39.78 21.89 -28.59
CA ASP A 313 -39.45 22.93 -27.62
C ASP A 313 -38.06 22.69 -27.03
N TRP A 314 -37.10 23.43 -27.57
CA TRP A 314 -35.69 23.35 -27.23
C TRP A 314 -35.42 23.83 -25.81
N THR A 315 -36.26 24.73 -25.28
CA THR A 315 -36.17 25.19 -23.88
C THR A 315 -36.37 24.02 -22.93
N ALA A 316 -37.41 23.21 -23.16
CA ALA A 316 -37.70 22.01 -22.39
C ALA A 316 -36.64 20.91 -22.57
N PHE A 317 -35.87 20.90 -23.67
CA PHE A 317 -34.71 20.01 -23.81
C PHE A 317 -33.55 20.48 -22.91
N LEU A 318 -33.15 21.75 -23.00
CA LEU A 318 -32.07 22.32 -22.20
C LEU A 318 -32.35 22.22 -20.70
N GLN A 319 -33.58 22.52 -20.27
CA GLN A 319 -34.00 22.38 -18.87
C GLN A 319 -33.86 20.94 -18.35
N ARG A 320 -34.20 19.93 -19.18
CA ARG A 320 -34.00 18.52 -18.83
C ARG A 320 -32.52 18.13 -18.78
N GLU A 321 -31.65 18.76 -19.57
CA GLU A 321 -30.21 18.53 -19.46
C GLU A 321 -29.66 19.16 -18.17
N GLU A 322 -30.04 20.39 -17.85
CA GLU A 322 -29.66 21.08 -16.62
C GLU A 322 -30.09 20.29 -15.37
N GLU A 323 -31.35 19.83 -15.31
CA GLU A 323 -31.82 18.93 -14.26
C GLU A 323 -30.97 17.66 -14.13
N LEU A 324 -30.51 17.08 -15.25
CA LEU A 324 -29.64 15.90 -15.23
C LEU A 324 -28.23 16.24 -14.73
N GLN A 325 -27.70 17.43 -15.00
CA GLN A 325 -26.42 17.87 -14.42
C GLN A 325 -26.56 18.13 -12.91
N ILE A 326 -27.62 18.82 -12.46
CA ILE A 326 -27.92 19.05 -11.03
C ILE A 326 -28.04 17.70 -10.29
N ARG A 327 -28.79 16.74 -10.84
CA ARG A 327 -28.93 15.40 -10.25
C ARG A 327 -27.60 14.62 -10.21
N LYS A 328 -26.71 14.79 -11.20
CA LYS A 328 -25.36 14.18 -11.18
C LYS A 328 -24.48 14.81 -10.09
N VAL A 329 -24.50 16.14 -9.93
CA VAL A 329 -23.73 16.85 -8.90
C VAL A 329 -24.21 16.44 -7.51
N ALA A 330 -25.51 16.55 -7.23
CA ALA A 330 -26.08 16.16 -5.93
C ALA A 330 -25.81 14.68 -5.58
N LYS A 331 -25.84 13.78 -6.57
CA LYS A 331 -25.46 12.36 -6.36
C LYS A 331 -23.97 12.20 -6.04
N ARG A 332 -23.08 12.96 -6.70
CA ARG A 332 -21.64 12.96 -6.39
C ARG A 332 -21.37 13.49 -4.99
N GLU A 333 -22.00 14.59 -4.60
CA GLU A 333 -21.83 15.17 -3.26
C GLU A 333 -22.35 14.24 -2.16
N LYS A 334 -23.48 13.56 -2.38
CA LYS A 334 -23.98 12.54 -1.46
C LYS A 334 -22.97 11.39 -1.27
N LEU A 335 -22.41 10.85 -2.36
CA LEU A 335 -21.39 9.80 -2.27
C LEU A 335 -20.12 10.29 -1.55
N MET A 336 -19.65 11.50 -1.85
CA MET A 336 -18.52 12.12 -1.14
C MET A 336 -18.80 12.34 0.36
N ALA A 337 -20.06 12.60 0.74
CA ALA A 337 -20.47 12.71 2.14
C ALA A 337 -20.53 11.33 2.84
N GLU A 338 -21.02 10.31 2.14
CA GLU A 338 -21.05 8.91 2.63
C GLU A 338 -19.62 8.36 2.81
N GLU A 339 -18.72 8.57 1.85
CA GLU A 339 -17.29 8.22 1.98
C GLU A 339 -16.61 8.96 3.14
N ARG A 340 -16.86 10.28 3.29
CA ARG A 340 -16.35 11.06 4.43
C ARG A 340 -16.89 10.53 5.76
N ALA A 341 -18.17 10.16 5.85
CA ALA A 341 -18.75 9.58 7.05
C ALA A 341 -18.14 8.21 7.39
N MET A 342 -17.85 7.38 6.38
CA MET A 342 -17.23 6.06 6.54
C MET A 342 -15.72 6.14 6.88
N MET A 343 -15.01 7.18 6.41
CA MET A 343 -13.59 7.42 6.71
C MET A 343 -13.35 8.24 7.99
N GLN A 344 -14.37 8.86 8.58
CA GLN A 344 -14.26 9.46 9.92
C GLN A 344 -14.13 8.33 10.95
N PRO A 345 -12.97 8.17 11.63
CA PRO A 345 -12.83 7.12 12.64
C PRO A 345 -13.82 7.39 13.77
N THR A 346 -14.68 6.41 14.06
CA THR A 346 -15.68 6.54 15.12
C THR A 346 -14.99 6.71 16.46
N LEU A 347 -14.88 7.96 16.93
CA LEU A 347 -14.26 8.30 18.21
C LEU A 347 -15.13 7.77 19.35
N ILE A 348 -14.85 6.53 19.76
CA ILE A 348 -15.68 5.72 20.66
C ILE A 348 -15.86 6.40 22.03
N THR A 349 -14.83 7.10 22.52
CA THR A 349 -14.87 7.75 23.83
C THR A 349 -15.22 9.24 23.74
N PRO A 350 -16.02 9.78 24.69
CA PRO A 350 -16.32 11.22 24.73
C PRO A 350 -15.06 12.07 25.01
N MET A 351 -14.04 11.48 25.64
CA MET A 351 -12.73 12.12 25.83
C MET A 351 -12.02 12.34 24.49
N ALA A 352 -12.01 11.35 23.59
CA ALA A 352 -11.45 11.53 22.24
C ALA A 352 -12.21 12.59 21.44
N LYS A 353 -13.54 12.64 21.55
CA LYS A 353 -14.35 13.72 20.93
C LYS A 353 -13.98 15.10 21.47
N ARG A 354 -13.85 15.27 22.80
CA ARG A 354 -13.37 16.52 23.41
C ARG A 354 -11.96 16.91 22.94
N MET A 355 -11.04 15.95 22.84
CA MET A 355 -9.68 16.22 22.33
C MET A 355 -9.67 16.61 20.84
N ALA A 356 -10.61 16.11 20.03
CA ALA A 356 -10.78 16.52 18.64
C ALA A 356 -11.47 17.88 18.47
N GLN A 357 -12.32 18.28 19.43
CA GLN A 357 -13.04 19.56 19.41
C GLN A 357 -12.24 20.73 19.99
N HIS A 358 -11.47 20.51 21.07
CA HIS A 358 -10.78 21.58 21.80
C HIS A 358 -9.36 21.93 21.30
N LYS A 359 -8.96 21.44 20.12
CA LYS A 359 -7.79 21.96 19.41
C LYS A 359 -8.11 22.16 17.93
N PRO A 360 -8.22 23.42 17.43
CA PRO A 360 -7.77 23.67 16.05
C PRO A 360 -6.37 23.08 15.88
N ARG A 361 -6.02 22.67 14.65
CA ARG A 361 -4.67 22.18 14.36
C ARG A 361 -3.69 23.36 14.39
N GLU A 362 -3.26 23.73 15.59
CA GLU A 362 -1.98 24.41 15.88
C GLU A 362 -0.93 23.91 14.88
N ALA A 363 -0.21 24.81 14.22
CA ALA A 363 0.66 24.41 13.13
C ALA A 363 1.66 23.34 13.61
N PHE A 364 2.11 22.43 12.74
CA PHE A 364 3.07 21.40 13.15
C PHE A 364 4.32 22.03 13.80
N VAL A 365 4.73 23.19 13.28
CA VAL A 365 5.80 24.06 13.81
C VAL A 365 5.50 24.51 15.24
N GLU A 366 4.31 25.06 15.50
CA GLU A 366 3.90 25.59 16.81
C GLU A 366 3.89 24.50 17.89
N ARG A 367 3.39 23.29 17.58
CA ARG A 367 3.44 22.16 18.51
C ARG A 367 4.86 21.66 18.75
N MET A 368 5.72 21.69 17.73
CA MET A 368 7.14 21.37 17.87
C MET A 368 7.86 22.41 18.74
N GLU A 369 7.54 23.69 18.57
CA GLU A 369 8.09 24.78 19.39
C GLU A 369 7.65 24.67 20.84
N GLN A 370 6.35 24.47 21.12
CA GLN A 370 5.87 24.18 22.47
C GLN A 370 6.59 22.97 23.10
N ASP A 371 6.95 21.94 22.31
CA ASP A 371 7.69 20.78 22.81
C ASP A 371 9.16 21.07 23.08
N VAL A 372 9.80 21.93 22.28
CA VAL A 372 11.14 22.48 22.58
C VAL A 372 11.10 23.32 23.85
N GLN A 373 10.14 24.23 23.99
CA GLN A 373 9.95 25.02 25.21
C GLN A 373 9.65 24.13 26.43
N ARG A 374 8.84 23.08 26.29
CA ARG A 374 8.59 22.09 27.37
C ARG A 374 9.86 21.34 27.77
N ARG A 375 10.74 20.98 26.82
CA ARG A 375 12.04 20.35 27.09
C ARG A 375 13.01 21.31 27.77
N GLN A 376 13.12 22.54 27.28
CA GLN A 376 13.96 23.58 27.88
C GLN A 376 13.53 23.88 29.33
N ARG A 377 12.22 24.04 29.59
CA ARG A 377 11.70 24.25 30.96
C ARG A 377 11.99 23.05 31.89
N ARG A 378 11.95 21.82 31.38
CA ARG A 378 12.38 20.64 32.15
C ARG A 378 13.87 20.69 32.43
N GLN A 379 14.71 20.86 31.40
CA GLN A 379 16.17 20.95 31.56
C GLN A 379 16.59 22.07 32.52
N SER A 380 15.92 23.23 32.55
CA SER A 380 16.20 24.29 33.53
C SER A 380 15.79 23.91 34.96
N LEU A 381 14.67 23.19 35.13
CA LEU A 381 14.25 22.68 36.44
C LEU A 381 15.18 21.56 36.91
N ASP A 382 15.48 20.59 36.06
CA ASP A 382 16.39 19.48 36.32
C ASP A 382 17.79 20.00 36.68
N ALA A 383 18.28 21.04 35.99
CA ALA A 383 19.53 21.73 36.34
C ALA A 383 19.45 22.47 37.69
N SER A 384 18.35 23.15 38.01
CA SER A 384 18.18 23.80 39.32
C SER A 384 18.05 22.79 40.48
N HIS A 385 17.46 21.62 40.22
CA HIS A 385 17.38 20.52 41.17
C HIS A 385 18.74 19.83 41.35
N ALA A 386 19.50 19.62 40.28
CA ALA A 386 20.87 19.12 40.36
C ALA A 386 21.79 20.08 41.13
N ALA A 387 21.70 21.38 40.86
CA ALA A 387 22.49 22.40 41.55
C ALA A 387 22.11 22.60 43.03
N THR A 388 20.94 22.13 43.47
CA THR A 388 20.54 22.12 44.88
C THR A 388 20.75 20.76 45.56
N ALA A 389 20.90 19.66 44.81
CA ALA A 389 20.92 18.27 45.29
C ALA A 389 21.91 18.01 46.44
N ASP A 390 23.11 18.59 46.36
CA ASP A 390 24.18 18.36 47.34
C ASP A 390 23.99 19.17 48.65
N ALA A 391 23.08 20.14 48.67
CA ALA A 391 22.86 21.05 49.80
C ALA A 391 21.89 20.49 50.87
N GLY A 392 22.08 19.23 51.28
CA GLY A 392 21.49 18.69 52.52
C GLY A 392 19.98 18.38 52.46
N PHE A 393 19.56 17.50 51.55
CA PHE A 393 18.18 17.03 51.47
C PHE A 393 17.71 16.27 52.73
N THR A 394 17.07 16.99 53.65
CA THR A 394 16.38 16.44 54.83
C THR A 394 15.02 15.82 54.49
N PHE A 395 14.54 15.99 53.26
CA PHE A 395 13.25 15.46 52.79
C PHE A 395 13.27 13.92 52.72
N ARG A 396 12.80 13.29 53.80
CA ARG A 396 12.44 11.87 53.83
C ARG A 396 10.98 11.76 53.38
N PRO A 397 10.68 11.38 52.12
CA PRO A 397 9.30 11.21 51.70
C PRO A 397 8.62 10.16 52.57
N HIS A 398 7.37 10.40 52.96
CA HIS A 398 6.57 9.39 53.66
C HIS A 398 6.12 8.31 52.67
N ILE A 399 7.04 7.36 52.39
CA ILE A 399 6.72 6.13 51.68
C ILE A 399 5.67 5.37 52.52
N SER A 400 4.64 4.82 51.88
CA SER A 400 3.66 3.99 52.58
C SER A 400 4.28 2.65 52.97
N ALA A 401 3.81 2.03 54.05
CA ALA A 401 4.32 0.72 54.49
C ALA A 401 4.24 -0.35 53.39
N GLN A 402 3.21 -0.29 52.53
CA GLN A 402 3.08 -1.17 51.36
C GLN A 402 4.21 -0.97 50.35
N ALA A 403 4.62 0.28 50.06
CA ALA A 403 5.71 0.57 49.14
C ALA A 403 7.11 0.38 49.78
N GLN A 404 7.21 0.41 51.11
CA GLN A 404 8.42 -0.05 51.82
C GLN A 404 8.55 -1.59 51.76
N GLY A 405 7.43 -2.32 51.76
CA GLY A 405 7.40 -3.78 51.61
C GLY A 405 7.62 -4.29 50.19
N THR A 406 7.50 -3.46 49.15
CA THR A 406 7.77 -3.89 47.77
C THR A 406 9.27 -4.00 47.49
N ARG A 407 9.73 -5.22 47.20
CA ARG A 407 11.03 -5.52 46.57
C ARG A 407 11.31 -4.53 45.43
N ALA A 408 12.50 -3.92 45.44
CA ALA A 408 13.00 -3.18 44.30
C ALA A 408 13.08 -4.11 43.08
N LYS A 409 12.52 -3.68 41.95
CA LYS A 409 12.62 -4.43 40.68
C LYS A 409 14.09 -4.55 40.28
N THR A 410 14.49 -5.73 39.85
CA THR A 410 15.79 -5.93 39.20
C THR A 410 15.85 -5.17 37.88
N LEU A 411 17.07 -4.86 37.40
CA LEU A 411 17.28 -4.24 36.08
C LEU A 411 16.62 -5.08 34.97
N GLU A 412 16.69 -6.40 35.09
CA GLU A 412 16.10 -7.36 34.15
C GLU A 412 14.56 -7.31 34.15
N GLU A 413 13.92 -7.25 35.32
CA GLU A 413 12.47 -7.02 35.45
C GLU A 413 12.04 -5.64 34.90
N LEU A 414 12.92 -4.64 34.94
CA LEU A 414 12.64 -3.30 34.42
C LEU A 414 12.75 -3.23 32.89
N VAL A 415 13.75 -3.91 32.31
CA VAL A 415 13.99 -3.94 30.85
C VAL A 415 13.11 -4.95 30.12
N TYR A 416 12.96 -6.16 30.67
CA TYR A 416 12.25 -7.26 30.02
C TYR A 416 10.87 -7.55 30.61
N GLY A 417 10.60 -7.19 31.86
CA GLY A 417 9.35 -7.54 32.54
C GLY A 417 8.11 -6.96 31.85
N ASP A 418 8.17 -5.75 31.30
CA ASP A 418 7.04 -5.17 30.57
C ASP A 418 6.90 -5.74 29.14
N ARG A 419 8.00 -6.19 28.52
CA ARG A 419 7.94 -7.01 27.28
C ARG A 419 7.32 -8.38 27.54
N ALA A 420 7.73 -9.04 28.63
CA ALA A 420 7.21 -10.35 29.05
C ALA A 420 5.71 -10.29 29.39
N LYS A 421 5.26 -9.27 30.12
CA LYS A 421 3.83 -9.02 30.37
C LYS A 421 3.05 -8.80 29.07
N LYS A 422 3.59 -8.00 28.14
CA LYS A 422 2.95 -7.75 26.84
C LYS A 422 2.83 -9.03 26.01
N GLN A 423 3.87 -9.87 26.04
CA GLN A 423 3.86 -11.18 25.40
C GLN A 423 2.82 -12.12 26.04
N ALA A 424 2.83 -12.27 27.37
CA ALA A 424 1.87 -13.09 28.09
C ALA A 424 0.41 -12.64 27.90
N ALA A 425 0.16 -11.33 27.78
CA ALA A 425 -1.16 -10.78 27.47
C ALA A 425 -1.60 -11.12 26.03
N HIS A 426 -0.69 -11.02 25.06
CA HIS A 426 -0.93 -11.40 23.67
C HIS A 426 -1.19 -12.92 23.55
N ASP A 427 -0.38 -13.75 24.22
CA ASP A 427 -0.49 -15.21 24.13
C ASP A 427 -1.76 -15.71 24.84
N ARG A 428 -2.15 -15.05 25.94
CA ARG A 428 -3.47 -15.24 26.56
C ARG A 428 -4.60 -14.86 25.59
N GLN A 429 -4.54 -13.72 24.90
CA GLN A 429 -5.56 -13.34 23.93
C GLN A 429 -5.65 -14.36 22.78
N ALA A 430 -4.52 -14.82 22.25
CA ALA A 430 -4.47 -15.85 21.23
C ALA A 430 -5.09 -17.19 21.70
N ALA A 431 -4.86 -17.58 22.96
CA ALA A 431 -5.50 -18.74 23.56
C ALA A 431 -7.02 -18.56 23.75
N GLU A 432 -7.48 -17.37 24.16
CA GLU A 432 -8.91 -17.03 24.25
C GLU A 432 -9.58 -17.00 22.86
N GLU A 433 -8.88 -16.58 21.82
CA GLU A 433 -9.37 -16.61 20.42
C GLU A 433 -9.41 -18.05 19.86
N GLN A 434 -8.40 -18.88 20.12
CA GLN A 434 -8.42 -20.30 19.77
C GLN A 434 -9.53 -21.06 20.52
N ALA A 435 -9.77 -20.74 21.79
CA ALA A 435 -10.87 -21.34 22.56
C ALA A 435 -12.24 -20.98 21.97
N LYS A 436 -12.44 -19.75 21.48
CA LYS A 436 -13.66 -19.34 20.76
C LYS A 436 -13.81 -20.07 19.44
N GLN A 437 -12.74 -20.16 18.62
CA GLN A 437 -12.76 -20.93 17.38
C GLN A 437 -13.12 -22.40 17.62
N MET A 438 -12.60 -23.02 18.67
CA MET A 438 -12.95 -24.39 19.08
C MET A 438 -14.40 -24.54 19.55
N GLN A 439 -15.02 -23.48 20.09
CA GLN A 439 -16.46 -23.45 20.45
C GLN A 439 -17.36 -23.21 19.23
N GLU A 440 -16.91 -22.38 18.28
CA GLU A 440 -17.58 -22.12 16.99
C GLU A 440 -17.50 -23.32 16.03
N CYS A 441 -16.53 -24.23 16.23
CA CYS A 441 -16.42 -25.51 15.54
C CYS A 441 -17.54 -26.49 15.94
N THR A 442 -18.77 -26.22 15.46
CA THR A 442 -19.94 -27.10 15.58
C THR A 442 -19.78 -28.48 14.93
N PHE A 443 -18.70 -28.71 14.17
CA PHE A 443 -18.31 -30.02 13.68
C PHE A 443 -17.91 -30.94 14.84
N THR A 444 -18.90 -31.63 15.40
CA THR A 444 -18.72 -32.77 16.27
C THR A 444 -18.52 -34.01 15.39
N PRO A 445 -17.26 -34.48 15.16
CA PRO A 445 -17.06 -35.69 14.37
C PRO A 445 -17.76 -36.86 15.07
N ARG A 446 -18.73 -37.47 14.40
CA ARG A 446 -19.27 -38.76 14.81
C ARG A 446 -18.17 -39.81 14.65
N LEU A 447 -17.40 -40.00 15.72
CA LEU A 447 -16.53 -41.14 15.87
C LEU A 447 -17.39 -42.40 15.77
N ASN A 448 -17.07 -43.29 14.84
CA ASN A 448 -17.77 -44.56 14.67
C ASN A 448 -17.38 -45.51 15.82
N THR A 449 -17.96 -45.27 17.00
CA THR A 449 -17.79 -46.11 18.20
C THR A 449 -18.44 -47.49 18.05
N SER A 450 -19.37 -47.62 17.11
CA SER A 450 -19.92 -48.89 16.64
C SER A 450 -19.48 -49.17 15.19
N GLY A 451 -19.14 -50.42 14.89
CA GLY A 451 -19.16 -50.92 13.51
C GLY A 451 -17.83 -51.21 12.80
N THR A 452 -16.79 -51.72 13.47
CA THR A 452 -15.90 -52.77 12.91
C THR A 452 -15.03 -53.44 13.98
N SER A 453 -15.57 -54.44 14.68
CA SER A 453 -14.88 -55.24 15.71
C SER A 453 -13.89 -56.26 15.11
N GLY A 454 -12.98 -55.78 14.26
CA GLY A 454 -12.07 -56.61 13.46
C GLY A 454 -11.24 -55.86 12.42
N VAL A 455 -11.44 -54.55 12.23
CA VAL A 455 -10.50 -53.71 11.47
C VAL A 455 -9.42 -53.24 12.43
N GLU A 456 -8.43 -54.09 12.63
CA GLU A 456 -7.23 -53.73 13.39
C GLU A 456 -6.44 -52.65 12.63
N GLY A 457 -6.49 -51.41 13.13
CA GLY A 457 -5.64 -50.35 12.62
C GLY A 457 -4.17 -50.73 12.80
N LYS A 458 -3.32 -50.51 11.79
CA LYS A 458 -1.90 -50.95 11.75
C LYS A 458 -0.97 -50.38 12.85
N LEU A 459 -1.52 -49.69 13.83
CA LEU A 459 -0.90 -49.30 15.09
C LEU A 459 -1.52 -50.12 16.25
N HIS A 460 -1.34 -51.46 16.20
CA HIS A 460 -1.74 -52.40 17.27
C HIS A 460 -1.29 -51.96 18.69
N LEU A 461 -0.19 -51.21 18.76
CA LEU A 461 0.42 -50.67 19.97
C LEU A 461 -0.53 -49.83 20.86
N ALA A 462 -1.50 -49.12 20.26
CA ALA A 462 -2.29 -48.13 20.98
C ALA A 462 -3.42 -48.72 21.86
N ILE A 463 -3.95 -49.90 21.51
CA ILE A 463 -5.15 -50.47 22.16
C ILE A 463 -4.77 -51.37 23.34
N GLN A 464 -3.67 -52.12 23.24
CA GLN A 464 -3.29 -53.11 24.26
C GLN A 464 -2.54 -52.50 25.46
N ASN A 465 -1.79 -51.39 25.28
CA ASN A 465 -1.02 -50.75 26.34
C ASN A 465 -0.88 -49.23 26.10
N PRO A 466 -1.89 -48.40 26.46
CA PRO A 466 -1.83 -46.95 26.28
C PRO A 466 -0.66 -46.30 27.04
N GLU A 467 -0.29 -46.83 28.22
CA GLU A 467 0.87 -46.36 29.00
C GLU A 467 2.20 -46.51 28.25
N LEU A 468 2.40 -47.62 27.52
CA LEU A 468 3.61 -47.82 26.72
C LEU A 468 3.67 -46.86 25.54
N TYR A 469 2.52 -46.51 24.94
CA TYR A 469 2.46 -45.50 23.89
C TYR A 469 2.71 -44.08 24.43
N ALA A 470 2.18 -43.74 25.61
CA ALA A 470 2.45 -42.48 26.29
C ALA A 470 3.93 -42.36 26.73
N LEU A 471 4.55 -43.45 27.18
CA LEU A 471 5.98 -43.52 27.48
C LEU A 471 6.83 -43.36 26.20
N TRP A 472 6.46 -44.05 25.12
CA TRP A 472 7.14 -43.93 23.82
C TRP A 472 7.10 -42.49 23.30
N LEU A 473 5.95 -41.82 23.34
CA LEU A 473 5.80 -40.41 23.00
C LEU A 473 6.78 -39.53 23.79
N LYS A 474 6.81 -39.65 25.13
CA LYS A 474 7.75 -38.90 25.99
C LYS A 474 9.22 -39.15 25.61
N THR A 475 9.60 -40.41 25.34
CA THR A 475 10.99 -40.71 24.93
C THR A 475 11.35 -40.12 23.57
N HIS A 476 10.41 -40.11 22.62
CA HIS A 476 10.61 -39.54 21.29
C HIS A 476 10.63 -38.00 21.30
N GLU A 477 9.85 -37.36 22.17
CA GLU A 477 9.92 -35.91 22.41
C GLU A 477 11.26 -35.52 23.05
N ALA A 478 11.70 -36.24 24.09
CA ALA A 478 13.02 -36.02 24.71
C ALA A 478 14.17 -36.23 23.71
N GLN A 479 14.06 -37.23 22.82
CA GLN A 479 15.04 -37.45 21.75
C GLN A 479 15.08 -36.29 20.75
N LYS A 480 13.92 -35.74 20.36
CA LYS A 480 13.85 -34.54 19.49
C LYS A 480 14.39 -33.28 20.18
N GLU A 481 14.17 -33.13 21.49
CA GLU A 481 14.73 -32.01 22.24
C GLU A 481 16.26 -32.11 22.36
N ALA A 482 16.78 -33.31 22.61
CA ALA A 482 18.23 -33.58 22.60
C ALA A 482 18.86 -33.30 21.23
N GLN A 483 18.21 -33.70 20.13
CA GLN A 483 18.65 -33.37 18.76
C GLN A 483 18.66 -31.86 18.50
N ARG A 484 17.63 -31.12 18.96
CA ARG A 484 17.59 -29.65 18.85
C ARG A 484 18.72 -28.99 19.65
N LYS A 485 18.95 -29.43 20.89
CA LYS A 485 20.04 -28.94 21.76
C LYS A 485 21.42 -29.20 21.13
N ALA A 486 21.64 -30.39 20.59
CA ALA A 486 22.87 -30.73 19.85
C ALA A 486 23.05 -29.86 18.59
N ALA A 487 21.98 -29.62 17.82
CA ALA A 487 22.03 -28.75 16.65
C ALA A 487 22.34 -27.29 17.00
N THR A 488 21.80 -26.76 18.11
CA THR A 488 22.15 -25.41 18.59
C THR A 488 23.58 -25.32 19.13
N ALA A 489 24.08 -26.36 19.80
CA ALA A 489 25.47 -26.42 20.25
C ALA A 489 26.43 -26.43 19.05
N ALA A 490 26.18 -27.29 18.06
CA ALA A 490 26.96 -27.37 16.82
C ALA A 490 26.83 -26.13 15.89
N HIS A 491 25.90 -25.22 16.17
CA HIS A 491 25.87 -23.88 15.57
C HIS A 491 26.78 -22.92 16.33
N ALA A 492 26.66 -22.87 17.66
CA ALA A 492 27.50 -22.03 18.53
C ALA A 492 28.99 -22.41 18.45
N GLU A 493 29.33 -23.69 18.29
CA GLU A 493 30.71 -24.14 18.06
C GLU A 493 31.30 -23.63 16.74
N LYS A 494 30.47 -23.46 15.70
CA LYS A 494 30.90 -22.86 14.42
C LYS A 494 31.02 -21.35 14.51
N GLU A 495 30.07 -20.71 15.19
CA GLU A 495 30.05 -19.26 15.40
C GLU A 495 31.21 -18.77 16.31
N ASN A 496 31.76 -19.66 17.15
CA ASN A 496 33.00 -19.42 17.91
C ASN A 496 34.29 -19.81 17.15
N ALA A 497 34.19 -20.30 15.91
CA ALA A 497 35.32 -20.75 15.08
C ALA A 497 35.52 -19.89 13.80
N GLU A 498 34.70 -18.85 13.60
CA GLU A 498 34.82 -17.82 12.56
C GLU A 498 35.38 -16.50 13.14
#